data_AF-A0A2D9YZL1-F1
#
_entry.id   AF-A0A2D9YZL1-F1
#
_cell.length_a   1.000
_cell.length_b   1.000
_cell.length_c   1.000
_cell.angle_alpha   90.00
_cell.angle_beta   90.00
_cell.angle_gamma   90.00
#
_symmetry.space_group_name_H-M   'P 1'
#
loop_
_entity.id
_entity.type
_entity.pdbx_description
1 polymer ?
#
loop_
_entity_poly.entity_id
_entity_poly.type
_entity_poly.pdbx_seq_one_letter_code
_entity_poly.pdbx_strand_id
1 'polypeptide(L)' 'DGMYIYFRKHERDLVMVAVNNLDHAKYLEPDLYKDVIGRNKKAIEILSGNSYSLRKKISIDPKSAKIFQIQ' A
#
# COMPACT_ATOMS: atom_id res chain seq x y z
N ASP A 1 6.16 -0.22 15.97
CA ASP A 1 6.57 -0.39 14.55
C ASP A 1 6.52 0.82 13.64
N GLY A 2 5.78 1.89 13.96
CA GLY A 2 5.77 3.14 13.17
C GLY A 2 5.15 3.07 11.77
N MET A 3 4.75 1.89 11.31
CA MET A 3 3.98 1.67 10.09
C MET A 3 2.51 1.48 10.41
N TYR A 4 1.65 2.21 9.71
CA TYR A 4 0.20 2.11 9.84
C TYR A 4 -0.39 1.79 8.48
N ILE A 5 -1.10 0.67 8.37
CA ILE A 5 -1.77 0.24 7.15
C ILE A 5 -3.26 0.17 7.42
N TYR A 6 -4.06 0.79 6.57
CA TYR A 6 -5.51 0.64 6.60
C TYR A 6 -6.09 0.54 5.20
N PHE A 7 -7.25 -0.08 5.10
CA PHE A 7 -7.96 -0.29 3.84
C PHE A 7 -9.31 0.41 3.90
N ARG A 8 -9.67 1.07 2.81
CA ARG A 8 -11.00 1.63 2.59
C ARG A 8 -11.59 1.00 1.34
N LYS A 9 -12.77 0.42 1.47
CA LYS A 9 -13.56 -0.05 0.34
C LYS A 9 -14.66 0.95 0.03
N HIS A 10 -14.78 1.35 -1.23
CA HIS A 10 -15.90 2.16 -1.70
C HIS A 10 -16.40 1.55 -3.01
N GLU A 11 -17.63 1.06 -3.00
CA GLU A 11 -18.20 0.28 -4.10
C GLU A 11 -17.29 -0.90 -4.52
N ARG A 12 -16.69 -0.82 -5.70
CA ARG A 12 -15.76 -1.81 -6.27
C ARG A 12 -14.29 -1.45 -6.06
N ASP A 13 -14.01 -0.23 -5.61
CA ASP A 13 -12.65 0.23 -5.37
C ASP A 13 -12.16 -0.17 -3.99
N LEU A 14 -10.94 -0.70 -3.95
CA LEU A 14 -10.19 -0.97 -2.74
C LEU A 14 -8.99 -0.03 -2.70
N VAL A 15 -8.94 0.82 -1.68
CA VAL A 15 -7.85 1.77 -1.43
C VAL A 15 -7.08 1.31 -0.20
N MET A 16 -5.76 1.23 -0.32
CA MET A 16 -4.85 0.96 0.78
C MET A 16 -4.06 2.23 1.09
N VAL A 17 -3.98 2.61 2.37
CA VAL A 17 -3.13 3.70 2.81
C VAL A 17 -2.03 3.13 3.68
N ALA A 18 -0.79 3.42 3.30
CA ALA A 18 0.41 3.02 4.03
C ALA A 18 1.14 4.27 4.54
N VAL A 19 1.20 4.44 5.86
CA VAL A 19 1.90 5.55 6.50
C VAL A 19 3.14 5.02 7.19
N ASN A 20 4.29 5.60 6.87
CA ASN A 20 5.54 5.38 7.56
C ASN A 20 5.87 6.58 8.45
N ASN A 21 5.72 6.43 9.77
CA ASN A 21 6.06 7.44 10.76
C ASN A 21 7.49 7.27 11.34
N LEU A 22 8.31 6.41 10.74
CA LEU A 22 9.72 6.25 11.10
C LEU A 22 10.61 7.25 10.35
N ASP A 23 11.81 7.49 10.88
CA ASP A 23 12.85 8.31 10.25
C ASP A 23 13.69 7.54 9.20
N HIS A 24 13.30 6.29 8.91
CA HIS A 24 13.92 5.46 7.86
C HIS A 24 12.84 4.79 7.00
N ALA A 25 13.22 4.41 5.77
CA ALA A 25 12.32 3.71 4.86
C ALA A 25 11.96 2.34 5.42
N LYS A 26 10.71 1.92 5.22
CA LYS A 26 10.24 0.59 5.63
C LYS A 26 9.47 -0.07 4.50
N TYR A 27 9.66 -1.38 4.37
CA TYR A 27 8.98 -2.17 3.36
C TYR A 27 7.59 -2.57 3.82
N LEU A 28 6.60 -2.26 3.00
CA LEU A 28 5.29 -2.87 3.02
C LEU A 28 5.37 -4.25 2.37
N GLU A 29 4.84 -5.27 3.05
CA GLU A 29 4.71 -6.63 2.54
C GLU A 29 3.25 -6.93 2.20
N PRO A 30 2.84 -6.87 0.92
CA PRO A 30 1.44 -7.05 0.53
C PRO A 30 0.85 -8.41 0.91
N ASP A 31 1.68 -9.46 0.99
CA ASP A 31 1.26 -10.81 1.34
C ASP A 31 0.61 -10.90 2.74
N LEU A 32 0.98 -10.00 3.66
CA LEU A 32 0.36 -9.90 4.99
C LEU A 32 -1.12 -9.47 4.91
N TYR A 33 -1.55 -8.88 3.79
CA TYR A 33 -2.89 -8.35 3.58
C TYR A 33 -3.63 -9.07 2.44
N LYS A 34 -3.18 -10.27 2.07
CA LYS A 34 -3.76 -11.07 0.97
C LYS A 34 -5.27 -11.30 1.12
N ASP A 35 -5.78 -11.38 2.36
CA ASP A 35 -7.21 -11.62 2.62
C ASP A 35 -8.06 -10.39 2.24
N VAL A 36 -7.48 -9.19 2.33
CA VAL A 36 -8.13 -7.93 1.94
C VAL A 36 -7.88 -7.63 0.46
N ILE A 37 -6.64 -7.82 -0.02
CA ILE A 37 -6.23 -7.59 -1.41
C ILE A 37 -6.87 -8.59 -2.37
N GLY A 38 -7.13 -9.82 -1.93
CA GLY A 38 -7.74 -10.88 -2.74
C GLY A 38 -6.85 -11.31 -3.91
N ARG A 39 -7.43 -11.32 -5.12
CA ARG A 39 -6.74 -11.77 -6.35
C ARG A 39 -6.01 -10.65 -7.10
N ASN A 40 -6.12 -9.42 -6.62
CA ASN A 40 -5.48 -8.25 -7.21
C ASN A 40 -3.95 -8.41 -7.18
N LYS A 41 -3.27 -7.94 -8.23
CA LYS A 41 -1.83 -8.16 -8.41
C LYS A 41 -1.06 -6.86 -8.57
N LYS A 42 -1.77 -5.74 -8.72
CA LYS A 42 -1.21 -4.43 -9.00
C LYS A 42 -1.80 -3.40 -8.05
N ALA A 43 -1.04 -2.36 -7.83
CA ALA A 43 -1.47 -1.16 -7.14
C ALA A 43 -1.02 0.05 -7.94
N ILE A 44 -1.86 1.07 -8.03
CA ILE A 44 -1.49 2.37 -8.56
C ILE A 44 -1.38 3.32 -7.38
N GLU A 45 -0.21 3.92 -7.18
CA GLU A 45 -0.05 4.98 -6.18
C GLU A 45 -0.72 6.25 -6.72
N ILE A 46 -1.69 6.77 -5.98
CA ILE A 46 -2.65 7.77 -6.46
C ILE A 46 -1.97 9.12 -6.72
N LEU A 47 -0.98 9.51 -5.91
CA LEU A 47 -0.37 10.84 -6.01
C LEU A 47 0.61 10.94 -7.18
N SER A 48 1.32 9.86 -7.49
CA SER A 48 2.36 9.80 -8.53
C SER A 48 1.93 9.08 -9.80
N GLY A 49 0.85 8.30 -9.77
CA GLY A 49 0.43 7.44 -10.87
C GLY A 49 1.31 6.20 -11.08
N ASN A 50 2.31 5.98 -10.22
CA ASN A 50 3.25 4.87 -10.36
C ASN A 50 2.56 3.51 -10.10
N SER A 51 2.89 2.53 -10.94
CA SER A 51 2.39 1.17 -10.80
C SER A 51 3.34 0.30 -9.98
N TYR A 52 2.78 -0.43 -9.02
CA TYR A 52 3.47 -1.35 -8.13
C TYR A 52 2.90 -2.76 -8.27
N SER A 53 3.76 -3.77 -8.15
CA SER A 53 3.32 -5.16 -8.05
C SER A 53 3.05 -5.52 -6.59
N LEU A 54 1.86 -6.05 -6.32
CA LEU A 54 1.49 -6.59 -5.00
C LEU A 54 2.12 -7.96 -4.72
N ARG A 55 3.03 -8.45 -5.58
CA ARG A 55 3.86 -9.65 -5.36
C ARG A 55 5.25 -9.32 -4.85
N LYS A 56 5.57 -8.03 -4.74
CA LYS A 56 6.89 -7.55 -4.31
C LYS A 56 6.70 -6.64 -3.11
N LYS A 57 7.74 -6.55 -2.28
CA LYS A 57 7.80 -5.55 -1.21
C LYS A 57 7.81 -4.16 -1.83
N ILE A 58 7.11 -3.22 -1.18
CA ILE A 58 7.01 -1.83 -1.63
C ILE A 58 7.68 -0.94 -0.59
N SER A 59 8.67 -0.14 -0.99
CA SER A 59 9.32 0.81 -0.08
C SER A 59 8.42 2.00 0.19
N ILE A 60 8.19 2.31 1.47
CA ILE A 60 7.52 3.52 1.94
C ILE A 60 8.57 4.41 2.58
N ASP A 61 8.71 5.62 2.05
CA ASP A 61 9.77 6.55 2.42
C ASP A 61 9.60 7.05 3.87
N PRO A 62 10.66 7.53 4.54
CA PRO A 62 10.56 8.08 5.90
C PRO A 62 9.52 9.18 5.99
N LYS A 63 8.79 9.26 7.12
CA LYS A 63 7.81 10.34 7.39
C LYS A 63 6.85 10.62 6.24
N SER A 64 6.41 9.58 5.54
CA SER A 64 5.60 9.71 4.33
C SER A 64 4.37 8.81 4.36
N ALA A 65 3.45 9.06 3.43
CA ALA A 65 2.32 8.18 3.16
C ALA A 65 2.24 7.88 1.66
N LYS A 66 1.88 6.65 1.32
CA LYS A 66 1.49 6.25 -0.05
C LYS A 66 0.06 5.74 -0.02
N ILE A 67 -0.72 6.19 -1.00
CA ILE A 67 -2.13 5.82 -1.14
C ILE A 67 -2.22 5.01 -2.42
N PHE A 68 -2.72 3.78 -2.31
CA PHE A 68 -2.77 2.84 -3.42
C PHE A 68 -4.20 2.49 -3.77
N GLN A 69 -4.57 2.60 -5.04
CA GLN A 69 -5.73 1.92 -5.58
C GLN A 69 -5.32 0.50 -5.98
N ILE A 70 -6.04 -0.51 -5.47
CA ILE A 70 -5.73 -1.94 -5.66
C ILE A 70 -6.48 -2.50 -6.89
N GLN A 71 -5.78 -3.21 -7.78
CA GLN A 71 -6.28 -3.73 -9.07
C GLN A 71 -5.66 -5.09 -9.49
#